data_AF-K9Z247-F1
#
_entry.id   AF-K9Z247-F1
#
_cell.length_a   1.000
_cell.length_b   1.000
_cell.length_c   1.000
_cell.angle_alpha   90.00
_cell.angle_beta   90.00
_cell.angle_gamma   90.00
#
_symmetry.space_group_name_H-M   'P 1'
#
loop_
_entity.id
_entity.type
_entity.pdbx_description
1 polymer ?
#
loop_
_entity_poly.entity_id
_entity_poly.type
_entity_poly.pdbx_seq_one_letter_code
_entity_poly.pdbx_strand_id
1 'polypeptide(L)'
;MKSQSELQTKPWWNRPLFGGVSLIERALGALNRQEIPELALSLHDTELEELEKIFPTMKMLDHEQYTDEFLLYIRIRNKVENNLEEYKGLQTFIKIFIFTTKHINYFRTIRRIELDFQGKTQIELYNFIEEQLNLTSDPNLFNQIVIEEIDKLINIIRNEPTKEALLSYKNAIDAISKDEIGLNLLILFKKYNLIDYSIFNVINAILKKLKKQNLETLKALVLVVKVNYDELEKIGRLVGIPNNEDKVIIYAKILQYIALSYRYENLLYRFNQLLEVVKNWNKQYQTLAEIRQEYPSHKYKIPESFLKAIPGEYIYNKYQEFI
;
A
#
# COMPACT_ATOMS: atom_id res chain seq x y z
N MET A 1 30.84 -33.38 -36.62
CA MET A 1 32.20 -32.91 -36.99
C MET A 1 32.08 -31.92 -38.14
N LYS A 2 32.48 -30.65 -37.90
CA LYS A 2 32.82 -29.57 -38.86
C LYS A 2 31.74 -29.19 -39.91
N SER A 3 31.51 -27.93 -40.26
CA SER A 3 32.32 -26.72 -40.12
C SER A 3 31.45 -25.45 -40.12
N GLN A 4 31.83 -24.51 -39.26
CA GLN A 4 31.67 -23.08 -39.50
C GLN A 4 32.28 -22.71 -40.86
N SER A 5 31.56 -21.98 -41.73
CA SER A 5 32.13 -20.96 -42.63
C SER A 5 31.11 -20.41 -43.64
N GLU A 6 30.15 -19.60 -43.19
CA GLU A 6 29.56 -18.56 -44.05
C GLU A 6 29.46 -17.23 -43.28
N LEU A 7 30.56 -16.88 -42.61
CA LEU A 7 30.87 -15.47 -42.34
C LEU A 7 31.54 -14.92 -43.61
N GLN A 8 30.72 -14.59 -44.62
CA GLN A 8 31.18 -13.66 -45.65
C GLN A 8 31.51 -12.34 -44.97
N THR A 9 32.81 -12.09 -44.90
CA THR A 9 33.44 -10.95 -44.25
C THR A 9 33.00 -9.65 -44.93
N LYS A 10 32.01 -8.96 -44.34
CA LYS A 10 31.80 -7.54 -44.65
C LYS A 10 33.14 -6.81 -44.43
N PRO A 11 33.54 -5.91 -45.36
CA PRO A 11 34.79 -5.16 -45.23
C PRO A 11 34.87 -4.44 -43.88
N TRP A 12 36.07 -4.21 -43.34
CA TRP A 12 36.24 -3.67 -41.99
C TRP A 12 35.61 -2.27 -41.81
N TRP A 13 35.49 -1.50 -42.88
CA TRP A 13 34.77 -0.22 -42.93
C TRP A 13 33.23 -0.37 -42.95
N ASN A 14 32.72 -1.59 -43.14
CA ASN A 14 31.29 -1.91 -43.21
C ASN A 14 30.81 -2.73 -41.99
N ARG A 15 31.53 -2.62 -40.86
CA ARG A 15 31.21 -3.26 -39.59
C ARG A 15 30.69 -2.20 -38.59
N PRO A 16 29.63 -2.48 -37.82
CA PRO A 16 29.16 -1.57 -36.79
C PRO A 16 30.15 -1.55 -35.62
N LEU A 17 30.72 -0.38 -35.32
CA LEU A 17 31.65 -0.23 -34.20
C LEU A 17 30.95 0.11 -32.87
N PHE A 18 29.69 0.57 -32.89
CA PHE A 18 28.70 0.56 -31.79
C PHE A 18 27.36 1.03 -32.38
N GLY A 19 26.27 0.27 -32.15
CA GLY A 19 24.96 0.47 -32.79
C GLY A 19 24.91 -0.01 -34.24
N GLY A 20 23.74 -0.48 -34.69
CA GLY A 20 23.53 -1.25 -35.93
C GLY A 20 23.69 -0.54 -37.28
N VAL A 21 24.58 0.46 -37.40
CA VAL A 21 24.74 1.28 -38.62
C VAL A 21 26.21 1.35 -39.07
N SER A 22 26.46 1.21 -40.37
CA SER A 22 27.80 1.16 -40.98
C SER A 22 28.49 2.54 -41.08
N LEU A 23 29.83 2.58 -41.12
CA LEU A 23 30.60 3.84 -41.27
C LEU A 23 30.32 4.55 -42.60
N ILE A 24 30.00 3.79 -43.66
CA ILE A 24 29.63 4.36 -44.97
C ILE A 24 28.25 5.03 -44.90
N GLU A 25 27.29 4.45 -44.19
CA GLU A 25 25.96 5.05 -43.99
C GLU A 25 26.07 6.35 -43.18
N ARG A 26 26.99 6.41 -42.21
CA ARG A 26 27.30 7.65 -41.48
C ARG A 26 27.98 8.71 -42.37
N ALA A 27 28.87 8.30 -43.27
CA ALA A 27 29.58 9.22 -44.16
C ALA A 27 28.71 9.75 -45.30
N LEU A 28 27.91 8.90 -45.94
CA LEU A 28 26.98 9.28 -47.01
C LEU A 28 25.77 10.05 -46.46
N GLY A 29 25.23 9.65 -45.30
CA GLY A 29 24.16 10.38 -44.62
C GLY A 29 24.59 11.76 -44.11
N ALA A 30 25.87 11.96 -43.81
CA ALA A 30 26.42 13.26 -43.41
C ALA A 30 26.53 14.27 -44.57
N LEU A 31 26.64 13.82 -45.82
CA LEU A 31 26.83 14.68 -46.99
C LEU A 31 25.52 15.27 -47.54
N ASN A 32 24.37 14.61 -47.32
CA ASN A 32 23.03 15.07 -47.72
C ASN A 32 22.01 14.76 -46.61
N ARG A 33 22.15 15.44 -45.47
CA ARG A 33 21.19 15.33 -44.36
C ARG A 33 19.82 15.90 -44.77
N GLN A 34 18.77 15.12 -44.55
CA GLN A 34 17.39 15.53 -44.78
C GLN A 34 16.92 16.51 -43.71
N GLU A 35 15.91 17.32 -44.04
CA GLU A 35 15.23 18.16 -43.06
C GLU A 35 14.15 17.36 -42.35
N ILE A 36 13.97 17.64 -41.06
CA ILE A 36 12.91 17.01 -40.26
C ILE A 36 11.58 17.62 -40.72
N PRO A 37 10.52 16.82 -40.94
CA PRO A 37 9.20 17.33 -41.27
C PRO A 37 8.71 18.35 -40.23
N GLU A 38 8.14 19.47 -40.70
CA GLU A 38 7.71 20.58 -39.84
C GLU A 38 6.72 20.13 -38.76
N LEU A 39 5.83 19.20 -39.07
CA LEU A 39 4.88 18.61 -38.11
C LEU A 39 5.60 17.89 -36.97
N ALA A 40 6.63 17.10 -37.27
CA ALA A 40 7.41 16.35 -36.27
C ALA A 40 8.24 17.31 -35.40
N LEU A 41 8.79 18.37 -36.01
CA LEU A 41 9.54 19.41 -35.32
C LEU A 41 8.64 20.21 -34.37
N SER A 42 7.47 20.63 -34.84
CA SER A 42 6.46 21.32 -34.03
C SER A 42 5.95 20.45 -32.88
N LEU A 43 5.72 19.17 -33.12
CA LEU A 43 5.31 18.24 -32.07
C LEU A 43 6.42 18.05 -31.04
N HIS A 44 7.67 17.82 -31.47
CA HIS A 44 8.82 17.73 -30.55
C HIS A 44 8.94 18.96 -29.66
N ASP A 45 8.91 20.16 -30.23
CA ASP A 45 9.10 21.39 -29.48
C ASP A 45 7.92 21.65 -28.52
N THR A 46 6.70 21.29 -28.92
CA THR A 46 5.51 21.33 -28.05
C THR A 46 5.66 20.40 -26.85
N GLU A 47 6.03 19.14 -27.09
CA GLU A 47 6.22 18.16 -26.02
C GLU A 47 7.37 18.57 -25.09
N LEU A 48 8.46 19.14 -25.62
CA LEU A 48 9.56 19.66 -24.82
C LEU A 48 9.11 20.81 -23.92
N GLU A 49 8.30 21.74 -24.44
CA GLU A 49 7.74 22.85 -23.66
C GLU A 49 6.81 22.35 -22.54
N GLU A 50 5.99 21.33 -22.82
CA GLU A 50 5.14 20.71 -21.80
C GLU A 50 5.96 20.02 -20.70
N LEU A 51 7.05 19.33 -21.05
CA LEU A 51 7.98 18.77 -20.07
C LEU A 51 8.63 19.88 -19.21
N GLU A 52 9.01 21.01 -19.80
CA GLU A 52 9.54 22.18 -19.09
C GLU A 52 8.49 22.78 -18.11
N LYS A 53 7.19 22.75 -18.46
CA LYS A 53 6.09 23.17 -17.58
C LYS A 53 5.81 22.20 -16.44
N ILE A 54 5.90 20.89 -16.69
CA ILE A 54 5.63 19.84 -15.69
C ILE A 54 6.77 19.73 -14.66
N PHE A 55 8.02 19.91 -15.10
CA PHE A 55 9.21 19.68 -14.29
C PHE A 55 9.24 20.43 -12.93
N PRO A 56 8.89 21.73 -12.83
CA PRO A 56 8.81 22.43 -11.55
C PRO A 56 7.88 21.75 -10.54
N THR A 57 6.74 21.22 -11.01
CA THR A 57 5.78 20.51 -10.17
C THR A 57 6.35 19.17 -9.69
N MET A 58 7.02 18.41 -10.57
CA MET A 58 7.71 17.18 -10.19
C MET A 58 8.77 17.45 -9.12
N LYS A 59 9.59 18.49 -9.32
CA LYS A 59 10.64 18.87 -8.38
C LYS A 59 10.09 19.34 -7.03
N MET A 60 8.94 20.01 -7.02
CA MET A 60 8.26 20.42 -5.78
C MET A 60 7.70 19.22 -5.00
N LEU A 61 7.20 18.21 -5.71
CA LEU A 61 6.60 17.02 -5.11
C LEU A 61 7.65 15.97 -4.70
N ASP A 62 8.81 15.94 -5.35
CA ASP A 62 9.96 15.12 -4.95
C ASP A 62 10.46 15.56 -3.58
N HIS A 63 10.50 14.63 -2.63
CA HIS A 63 10.71 14.92 -1.22
C HIS A 63 11.78 14.02 -0.62
N GLU A 64 12.64 14.58 0.23
CA GLU A 64 13.74 13.85 0.89
C GLU A 64 13.25 12.71 1.80
N GLN A 65 11.99 12.78 2.25
CA GLN A 65 11.36 11.73 3.06
C GLN A 65 10.93 10.50 2.27
N TYR A 66 11.00 10.52 0.93
CA TYR A 66 10.85 9.31 0.10
C TYR A 66 12.15 8.50 0.13
N THR A 67 12.48 8.00 1.32
CA THR A 67 13.65 7.17 1.59
C THR A 67 13.48 5.75 1.04
N ASP A 68 14.54 4.97 1.02
CA ASP A 68 14.49 3.56 0.59
C ASP A 68 13.48 2.73 1.41
N GLU A 69 13.37 3.00 2.71
CA GLU A 69 12.38 2.36 3.58
C GLU A 69 10.93 2.75 3.21
N PHE A 70 10.70 4.01 2.82
CA PHE A 70 9.40 4.44 2.31
C PHE A 70 9.07 3.77 0.97
N LEU A 71 10.04 3.72 0.04
CA LEU A 71 9.86 3.06 -1.25
C LEU A 71 9.63 1.54 -1.08
N LEU A 72 10.32 0.91 -0.12
CA LEU A 72 10.04 -0.47 0.27
C LEU A 72 8.58 -0.62 0.75
N TYR A 73 8.10 0.30 1.60
CA TYR A 73 6.70 0.29 2.03
C TYR A 73 5.73 0.35 0.84
N ILE A 74 5.99 1.20 -0.16
CA ILE A 74 5.18 1.26 -1.37
C ILE A 74 5.18 -0.09 -2.11
N ARG A 75 6.35 -0.73 -2.28
CA ARG A 75 6.42 -2.08 -2.90
C ARG A 75 5.63 -3.11 -2.12
N ILE A 76 5.78 -3.15 -0.79
CA ILE A 76 5.05 -4.09 0.06
C ILE A 76 3.54 -3.83 -0.05
N ARG A 77 3.13 -2.55 -0.01
CA ARG A 77 1.72 -2.17 -0.15
C ARG A 77 1.14 -2.66 -1.47
N ASN A 78 1.85 -2.45 -2.57
CA ASN A 78 1.45 -2.97 -3.89
C ASN A 78 1.28 -4.51 -3.87
N LYS A 79 2.22 -5.24 -3.25
CA LYS A 79 2.12 -6.71 -3.12
C LYS A 79 0.94 -7.14 -2.25
N VAL A 80 0.64 -6.43 -1.17
CA VAL A 80 -0.50 -6.73 -0.27
C VAL A 80 -1.83 -6.43 -0.96
N GLU A 81 -1.96 -5.28 -1.63
CA GLU A 81 -3.20 -4.86 -2.29
C GLU A 81 -3.54 -5.71 -3.51
N ASN A 82 -2.52 -6.12 -4.28
CA ASN A 82 -2.67 -6.97 -5.46
C ASN A 82 -2.50 -8.47 -5.18
N ASN A 83 -2.36 -8.86 -3.91
CA ASN A 83 -2.26 -10.26 -3.48
C ASN A 83 -1.13 -11.05 -4.16
N LEU A 84 0.07 -10.45 -4.22
CA LEU A 84 1.22 -10.94 -4.98
C LEU A 84 2.30 -11.58 -4.08
N GLU A 85 3.08 -12.46 -4.71
CA GLU A 85 4.35 -13.00 -4.20
C GLU A 85 4.30 -13.45 -2.73
N GLU A 86 5.27 -13.01 -1.92
CA GLU A 86 5.43 -13.44 -0.54
C GLU A 86 4.42 -12.83 0.45
N TYR A 87 3.51 -11.96 -0.03
CA TYR A 87 2.40 -11.35 0.74
C TYR A 87 1.02 -11.90 0.33
N LYS A 88 0.98 -12.87 -0.59
CA LYS A 88 -0.27 -13.50 -1.02
C LYS A 88 -1.03 -14.11 0.17
N GLY A 89 -2.33 -13.81 0.24
CA GLY A 89 -3.26 -14.25 1.28
C GLY A 89 -3.16 -13.44 2.57
N LEU A 90 -2.26 -12.45 2.68
CA LEU A 90 -2.05 -11.72 3.93
C LEU A 90 -2.98 -10.52 4.14
N GLN A 91 -3.63 -10.04 3.08
CA GLN A 91 -4.43 -8.82 3.11
C GLN A 91 -5.54 -8.86 4.18
N THR A 92 -6.31 -9.94 4.23
CA THR A 92 -7.40 -10.10 5.21
C THR A 92 -6.87 -10.06 6.64
N PHE A 93 -5.77 -10.78 6.91
CA PHE A 93 -5.14 -10.78 8.22
C PHE A 93 -4.63 -9.39 8.60
N ILE A 94 -3.95 -8.70 7.68
CA ILE A 94 -3.49 -7.33 7.89
C ILE A 94 -4.64 -6.39 8.24
N LYS A 95 -5.74 -6.43 7.48
CA LYS A 95 -6.92 -5.60 7.74
C LYS A 95 -7.50 -5.88 9.13
N ILE A 96 -7.63 -7.15 9.51
CA ILE A 96 -8.13 -7.53 10.84
C ILE A 96 -7.20 -7.04 11.95
N PHE A 97 -5.88 -7.19 11.79
CA PHE A 97 -4.92 -6.68 12.76
C PHE A 97 -5.00 -5.16 12.90
N ILE A 98 -5.02 -4.40 11.79
CA ILE A 98 -5.15 -2.93 11.79
C ILE A 98 -6.46 -2.48 12.45
N PHE A 99 -7.57 -3.13 12.09
CA PHE A 99 -8.87 -2.83 12.68
C PHE A 99 -8.82 -3.08 14.20
N THR A 100 -8.30 -4.23 14.61
CA THR A 100 -8.27 -4.59 16.03
C THR A 100 -7.38 -3.66 16.84
N THR A 101 -6.19 -3.29 16.33
CA THR A 101 -5.30 -2.35 17.04
C THR A 101 -5.93 -0.97 17.21
N LYS A 102 -6.66 -0.49 16.19
CA LYS A 102 -7.35 0.81 16.22
C LYS A 102 -8.55 0.81 17.16
N HIS A 103 -9.31 -0.29 17.21
CA HIS A 103 -10.61 -0.36 17.89
C HIS A 103 -10.60 -1.18 19.20
N ILE A 104 -9.43 -1.66 19.68
CA ILE A 104 -9.32 -2.53 20.86
C ILE A 104 -10.01 -1.98 22.12
N ASN A 105 -9.99 -0.66 22.31
CA ASN A 105 -10.59 -0.03 23.48
C ASN A 105 -12.11 -0.17 23.50
N TYR A 106 -12.76 -0.24 22.34
CA TYR A 106 -14.21 -0.46 22.24
C TYR A 106 -14.57 -1.89 22.64
N PHE A 107 -13.84 -2.89 22.14
CA PHE A 107 -14.03 -4.28 22.55
C PHE A 107 -13.85 -4.47 24.07
N ARG A 108 -12.84 -3.82 24.67
CA ARG A 108 -12.64 -3.80 26.13
C ARG A 108 -13.78 -3.13 26.88
N THR A 109 -14.29 -2.03 26.34
CA THR A 109 -15.39 -1.27 26.95
C THR A 109 -16.66 -2.12 26.99
N ILE A 110 -17.01 -2.77 25.88
CA ILE A 110 -18.12 -3.73 25.78
C ILE A 110 -17.99 -4.80 26.86
N ARG A 111 -16.84 -5.48 26.90
CA ARG A 111 -16.64 -6.58 27.87
C ARG A 111 -16.67 -6.12 29.31
N ARG A 112 -16.00 -5.01 29.64
CA ARG A 112 -15.96 -4.48 31.00
C ARG A 112 -17.38 -4.17 31.48
N ILE A 113 -18.18 -3.50 30.66
CA ILE A 113 -19.55 -3.15 31.02
C ILE A 113 -20.39 -4.41 31.20
N GLU A 114 -20.25 -5.39 30.31
CA GLU A 114 -20.92 -6.69 30.48
C GLU A 114 -20.57 -7.35 31.81
N LEU A 115 -19.31 -7.31 32.25
CA LEU A 115 -18.89 -7.90 33.52
C LEU A 115 -19.38 -7.10 34.74
N ASP A 116 -19.28 -5.78 34.69
CA ASP A 116 -19.56 -4.90 35.82
C ASP A 116 -21.07 -4.71 36.06
N PHE A 117 -21.89 -4.84 35.01
CA PHE A 117 -23.34 -4.57 35.05
C PHE A 117 -24.16 -5.83 34.74
N GLN A 118 -24.40 -6.64 35.77
CA GLN A 118 -25.09 -7.94 35.68
C GLN A 118 -26.55 -7.87 36.18
N GLY A 119 -27.21 -6.72 36.04
CA GLY A 119 -28.64 -6.60 36.37
C GLY A 119 -29.51 -7.34 35.37
N LYS A 120 -30.73 -7.74 35.78
CA LYS A 120 -31.65 -8.53 34.95
C LYS A 120 -31.86 -7.92 33.55
N THR A 121 -32.15 -6.63 33.49
CA THR A 121 -32.38 -5.90 32.23
C THR A 121 -31.12 -5.83 31.36
N GLN A 122 -29.93 -5.74 31.96
CA GLN A 122 -28.66 -5.74 31.22
C GLN A 122 -28.37 -7.12 30.65
N ILE A 123 -28.62 -8.19 31.40
CA ILE A 123 -28.46 -9.57 30.92
C ILE A 123 -29.42 -9.84 29.75
N GLU A 124 -30.67 -9.37 29.83
CA GLU A 124 -31.63 -9.46 28.73
C GLU A 124 -31.12 -8.75 27.46
N LEU A 125 -30.54 -7.56 27.60
CA LEU A 125 -29.90 -6.85 26.49
C LEU A 125 -28.71 -7.63 25.91
N TYR A 126 -27.84 -8.19 26.74
CA TYR A 126 -26.65 -8.91 26.26
C TYR A 126 -27.05 -10.18 25.50
N ASN A 127 -28.05 -10.90 26.00
CA ASN A 127 -28.61 -12.06 25.31
C ASN A 127 -29.25 -11.67 23.98
N PHE A 128 -30.02 -10.57 23.95
CA PHE A 128 -30.58 -10.04 22.71
C PHE A 128 -29.49 -9.74 21.66
N ILE A 129 -28.40 -9.09 22.06
CA ILE A 129 -27.28 -8.79 21.17
C ILE A 129 -26.64 -10.08 20.65
N GLU A 130 -26.44 -11.08 21.51
CA GLU A 130 -25.89 -12.38 21.10
C GLU A 130 -26.82 -13.13 20.14
N GLU A 131 -28.13 -13.04 20.32
CA GLU A 131 -29.11 -13.56 19.35
C GLU A 131 -28.98 -12.83 18.00
N GLN A 132 -28.92 -11.50 18.01
CA GLN A 132 -28.77 -10.72 16.76
C GLN A 132 -27.45 -11.03 16.04
N LEU A 133 -26.36 -11.27 16.78
CA LEU A 133 -25.06 -11.67 16.21
C LEU A 133 -25.13 -13.02 15.47
N ASN A 134 -26.03 -13.92 15.90
CA ASN A 134 -26.22 -15.22 15.26
C ASN A 134 -27.22 -15.17 14.09
N LEU A 135 -28.12 -14.18 14.07
CA LEU A 135 -29.19 -14.06 13.07
C LEU A 135 -28.83 -13.16 11.89
N THR A 136 -28.04 -12.10 12.12
CA THR A 136 -27.81 -11.04 11.14
C THR A 136 -26.35 -11.01 10.69
N SER A 137 -26.13 -11.20 9.39
CA SER A 137 -24.80 -11.05 8.77
C SER A 137 -24.55 -9.65 8.19
N ASP A 138 -25.58 -8.81 8.06
CA ASP A 138 -25.46 -7.43 7.58
C ASP A 138 -25.04 -6.49 8.73
N PRO A 139 -23.84 -5.87 8.67
CA PRO A 139 -23.35 -4.95 9.70
C PRO A 139 -24.29 -3.78 9.98
N ASN A 140 -24.90 -3.20 8.95
CA ASN A 140 -25.74 -2.01 9.12
C ASN A 140 -27.07 -2.37 9.80
N LEU A 141 -27.69 -3.47 9.36
CA LEU A 141 -28.93 -3.96 9.96
C LEU A 141 -28.71 -4.38 11.42
N PHE A 142 -27.63 -5.12 11.71
CA PHE A 142 -27.28 -5.50 13.07
C PHE A 142 -27.09 -4.27 13.95
N ASN A 143 -26.30 -3.29 13.48
CA ASN A 143 -26.05 -2.06 14.20
C ASN A 143 -27.37 -1.33 14.50
N GLN A 144 -28.22 -1.13 13.49
CA GLN A 144 -29.50 -0.44 13.68
C GLN A 144 -30.36 -1.10 14.76
N ILE A 145 -30.60 -2.42 14.65
CA ILE A 145 -31.44 -3.17 15.59
C ILE A 145 -30.91 -3.07 17.03
N VAL A 146 -29.60 -3.25 17.21
CA VAL A 146 -28.98 -3.23 18.54
C VAL A 146 -28.99 -1.83 19.15
N ILE A 147 -28.68 -0.80 18.35
CA ILE A 147 -28.65 0.59 18.81
C ILE A 147 -30.05 1.05 19.22
N GLU A 148 -31.09 0.69 18.45
CA GLU A 148 -32.48 0.97 18.80
C GLU A 148 -32.90 0.31 20.13
N GLU A 149 -32.47 -0.93 20.39
CA GLU A 149 -32.80 -1.62 21.63
C GLU A 149 -32.09 -1.01 22.85
N ILE A 150 -30.81 -0.61 22.69
CA ILE A 150 -30.08 0.09 23.75
C ILE A 150 -30.73 1.44 24.06
N ASP A 151 -31.19 2.18 23.05
CA ASP A 151 -31.85 3.48 23.25
C ASP A 151 -33.17 3.36 24.02
N LYS A 152 -33.96 2.31 23.76
CA LYS A 152 -35.17 2.02 24.56
C LYS A 152 -34.82 1.85 26.04
N LEU A 153 -33.77 1.08 26.34
CA LEU A 153 -33.34 0.82 27.72
C LEU A 153 -32.79 2.07 28.41
N ILE A 154 -32.00 2.88 27.70
CA ILE A 154 -31.47 4.16 28.22
C ILE A 154 -32.61 5.08 28.66
N ASN A 155 -33.74 5.09 27.96
CA ASN A 155 -34.90 5.92 28.29
C ASN A 155 -35.67 5.44 29.54
N ILE A 156 -35.51 4.18 29.95
CA ILE A 156 -36.24 3.58 31.06
C ILE A 156 -35.38 3.56 32.35
N ILE A 157 -34.06 3.51 32.22
CA ILE A 157 -33.12 3.43 33.34
C ILE A 157 -32.97 4.79 34.03
N ARG A 158 -33.21 4.80 35.35
CA ARG A 158 -33.12 5.99 36.21
C ARG A 158 -31.78 6.11 36.95
N ASN A 159 -31.00 5.04 37.00
CA ASN A 159 -29.70 5.02 37.65
C ASN A 159 -28.66 5.65 36.71
N GLU A 160 -28.12 6.81 37.09
CA GLU A 160 -27.16 7.56 36.27
C GLU A 160 -25.89 6.74 35.95
N PRO A 161 -25.20 6.09 36.90
CA PRO A 161 -24.09 5.19 36.59
C PRO A 161 -24.41 4.11 35.55
N THR A 162 -25.57 3.46 35.64
CA THR A 162 -26.00 2.45 34.66
C THR A 162 -26.29 3.08 33.30
N LYS A 163 -26.87 4.28 33.27
CA LYS A 163 -27.18 5.01 32.04
C LYS A 163 -25.90 5.44 31.31
N GLU A 164 -24.92 5.98 32.03
CA GLU A 164 -23.60 6.32 31.49
C GLU A 164 -22.85 5.08 30.94
N ALA A 165 -22.94 3.96 31.66
CA ALA A 165 -22.38 2.70 31.19
C ALA A 165 -23.05 2.24 29.89
N LEU A 166 -24.38 2.29 29.79
CA LEU A 166 -25.08 1.92 28.55
C LEU A 166 -24.79 2.87 27.39
N LEU A 167 -24.63 4.18 27.63
CA LEU A 167 -24.17 5.12 26.61
C LEU A 167 -22.77 4.78 26.10
N SER A 168 -21.86 4.43 27.01
CA SER A 168 -20.50 3.98 26.66
C SER A 168 -20.53 2.66 25.87
N TYR A 169 -21.41 1.75 26.26
CA TYR A 169 -21.64 0.47 25.58
C TYR A 169 -22.17 0.67 24.17
N LYS A 170 -23.19 1.52 24.01
CA LYS A 170 -23.77 1.95 22.74
C LYS A 170 -22.70 2.49 21.80
N ASN A 171 -21.92 3.46 22.27
CA ASN A 171 -20.85 4.08 21.48
C ASN A 171 -19.79 3.05 21.07
N ALA A 172 -19.45 2.11 21.95
CA ALA A 172 -18.48 1.07 21.66
C ALA A 172 -18.99 0.06 20.62
N ILE A 173 -20.25 -0.38 20.71
CA ILE A 173 -20.87 -1.21 19.68
C ILE A 173 -20.94 -0.46 18.36
N ASP A 174 -21.41 0.79 18.38
CA ASP A 174 -21.58 1.59 17.17
C ASP A 174 -20.27 1.77 16.40
N ALA A 175 -19.17 1.98 17.13
CA ALA A 175 -17.85 2.19 16.54
C ALA A 175 -17.25 0.94 15.88
N ILE A 176 -17.72 -0.27 16.22
CA ILE A 176 -17.15 -1.51 15.68
C ILE A 176 -18.12 -2.27 14.77
N SER A 177 -19.44 -2.16 14.95
CA SER A 177 -20.39 -3.04 14.28
C SER A 177 -20.83 -2.58 12.90
N LYS A 178 -20.47 -1.35 12.49
CA LYS A 178 -20.71 -0.83 11.13
C LYS A 178 -19.73 -1.38 10.09
N ASP A 179 -18.61 -1.94 10.52
CA ASP A 179 -17.60 -2.56 9.66
C ASP A 179 -17.74 -4.09 9.76
N GLU A 180 -17.73 -4.77 8.61
CA GLU A 180 -17.82 -6.23 8.53
C GLU A 180 -16.72 -6.93 9.37
N ILE A 181 -15.50 -6.39 9.37
CA ILE A 181 -14.39 -6.91 10.18
C ILE A 181 -14.70 -6.76 11.66
N GLY A 182 -15.22 -5.61 12.06
CA GLY A 182 -15.53 -5.33 13.46
C GLY A 182 -16.67 -6.19 13.99
N LEU A 183 -17.71 -6.41 13.18
CA LEU A 183 -18.79 -7.33 13.51
C LEU A 183 -18.28 -8.78 13.63
N ASN A 184 -17.51 -9.25 12.64
CA ASN A 184 -16.92 -10.60 12.67
C ASN A 184 -16.01 -10.80 13.88
N LEU A 185 -15.20 -9.80 14.24
CA LEU A 185 -14.39 -9.83 15.45
C LEU A 185 -15.22 -9.89 16.72
N LEU A 186 -16.33 -9.13 16.79
CA LEU A 186 -17.25 -9.18 17.92
C LEU A 186 -17.84 -10.59 18.09
N ILE A 187 -18.29 -11.22 17.01
CA ILE A 187 -18.77 -12.61 16.99
C ILE A 187 -17.68 -13.56 17.51
N LEU A 188 -16.46 -13.45 16.99
CA LEU A 188 -15.34 -14.30 17.41
C LEU A 188 -15.01 -14.12 18.89
N PHE A 189 -14.95 -12.88 19.37
CA PHE A 189 -14.60 -12.59 20.77
C PHE A 189 -15.67 -13.11 21.74
N LYS A 190 -16.94 -13.00 21.36
CA LYS A 190 -18.06 -13.59 22.10
C LYS A 190 -17.99 -15.12 22.11
N LYS A 191 -17.84 -15.75 20.94
CA LYS A 191 -17.77 -17.22 20.78
C LYS A 191 -16.63 -17.85 21.60
N TYR A 192 -15.45 -17.22 21.60
CA TYR A 192 -14.28 -17.76 22.29
C TYR A 192 -14.17 -17.30 23.76
N ASN A 193 -15.16 -16.56 24.27
CA ASN A 193 -15.14 -16.00 25.62
C ASN A 193 -13.77 -15.39 25.95
N LEU A 194 -13.20 -14.58 25.05
CA LEU A 194 -11.85 -14.06 25.25
C LEU A 194 -11.84 -13.15 26.48
N ILE A 195 -11.44 -13.74 27.60
CA ILE A 195 -11.38 -13.08 28.91
C ILE A 195 -10.32 -11.99 28.89
N ASP A 196 -9.26 -12.20 28.11
CA ASP A 196 -8.08 -11.36 28.16
C ASP A 196 -7.73 -10.70 26.81
N TYR A 197 -8.20 -9.46 26.63
CA TYR A 197 -7.76 -8.59 25.55
C TYR A 197 -6.30 -8.11 25.71
N SER A 198 -5.55 -8.56 26.74
CA SER A 198 -4.11 -8.27 26.90
C SER A 198 -3.31 -8.73 25.70
N ILE A 199 -3.78 -9.72 24.95
CA ILE A 199 -3.09 -10.23 23.78
C ILE A 199 -2.87 -9.14 22.72
N PHE A 200 -3.81 -8.21 22.60
CA PHE A 200 -3.68 -7.05 21.71
C PHE A 200 -2.80 -5.95 22.30
N ASN A 201 -2.56 -5.92 23.63
CA ASN A 201 -1.52 -5.06 24.20
C ASN A 201 -0.13 -5.47 23.74
N VAL A 202 0.11 -6.76 23.52
CA VAL A 202 1.40 -7.26 23.01
C VAL A 202 1.65 -6.71 21.62
N ILE A 203 0.65 -6.71 20.73
CA ILE A 203 0.77 -6.07 19.41
C ILE A 203 1.06 -4.58 19.54
N ASN A 204 0.30 -3.85 20.36
CA ASN A 204 0.52 -2.42 20.55
C ASN A 204 1.92 -2.11 21.11
N ALA A 205 2.41 -2.96 22.03
CA ALA A 205 3.75 -2.85 22.58
C ALA A 205 4.83 -3.16 21.53
N ILE A 206 4.61 -4.18 20.69
CA ILE A 206 5.48 -4.49 19.55
C ILE A 206 5.53 -3.30 18.59
N LEU A 207 4.38 -2.81 18.12
CA LEU A 207 4.31 -1.68 17.19
C LEU A 207 4.97 -0.42 17.77
N LYS A 208 4.82 -0.16 19.07
CA LYS A 208 5.49 0.96 19.75
C LYS A 208 7.02 0.80 19.74
N LYS A 209 7.54 -0.43 19.91
CA LYS A 209 8.98 -0.72 19.78
C LYS A 209 9.46 -0.56 18.35
N LEU A 210 8.67 -1.00 17.37
CA LEU A 210 9.01 -0.92 15.95
C LEU A 210 9.09 0.51 15.42
N LYS A 211 8.43 1.50 16.04
CA LYS A 211 8.50 2.92 15.63
C LYS A 211 9.92 3.47 15.46
N LYS A 212 10.89 2.96 16.22
CA LYS A 212 12.29 3.44 16.20
C LYS A 212 13.27 2.48 15.52
N GLN A 213 12.78 1.38 14.96
CA GLN A 213 13.63 0.37 14.32
C GLN A 213 13.65 0.56 12.80
N ASN A 214 14.78 0.20 12.18
CA ASN A 214 14.88 -0.01 10.74
C ASN A 214 14.04 -1.25 10.39
N LEU A 215 13.11 -1.08 9.46
CA LEU A 215 12.17 -2.10 9.00
C LEU A 215 12.45 -2.57 7.57
N GLU A 216 13.60 -2.22 7.00
CA GLU A 216 14.03 -2.63 5.65
C GLU A 216 14.24 -4.14 5.56
N THR A 217 14.61 -4.79 6.68
CA THR A 217 14.81 -6.24 6.74
C THR A 217 13.93 -6.90 7.79
N LEU A 218 13.52 -8.14 7.51
CA LEU A 218 12.72 -8.94 8.44
C LEU A 218 13.52 -9.48 9.64
N LYS A 219 14.86 -9.35 9.66
CA LYS A 219 15.71 -10.00 10.69
C LYS A 219 15.34 -9.57 12.11
N ALA A 220 15.22 -8.28 12.35
CA ALA A 220 14.84 -7.75 13.66
C ALA A 220 13.39 -8.12 14.02
N LEU A 221 12.49 -8.09 13.04
CA LEU A 221 11.08 -8.45 13.21
C LEU A 221 10.90 -9.92 13.57
N VAL A 222 11.67 -10.82 12.94
CA VAL A 222 11.65 -12.25 13.24
C VAL A 222 12.03 -12.51 14.71
N LEU A 223 13.04 -11.79 15.23
CA LEU A 223 13.41 -11.91 16.64
C LEU A 223 12.26 -11.43 17.55
N VAL A 224 11.65 -10.30 17.22
CA VAL A 224 10.50 -9.78 17.97
C VAL A 224 9.32 -10.77 17.94
N VAL A 225 9.03 -11.37 16.79
CA VAL A 225 7.98 -12.39 16.66
C VAL A 225 8.30 -13.62 17.49
N LYS A 226 9.52 -14.14 17.42
CA LYS A 226 9.92 -15.33 18.20
C LYS A 226 9.74 -15.12 19.71
N VAL A 227 10.04 -13.93 20.21
CA VAL A 227 9.88 -13.59 21.64
C VAL A 227 8.41 -13.52 22.06
N ASN A 228 7.50 -13.18 21.15
CA ASN A 228 6.05 -13.00 21.44
C ASN A 228 5.20 -14.00 20.66
N TYR A 229 5.77 -15.16 20.32
CA TYR A 229 5.16 -16.08 19.36
C TYR A 229 3.86 -16.66 19.91
N ASP A 230 3.84 -17.07 21.18
CA ASP A 230 2.67 -17.69 21.79
C ASP A 230 1.46 -16.75 21.81
N GLU A 231 1.67 -15.46 22.03
CA GLU A 231 0.62 -14.44 21.99
C GLU A 231 0.17 -14.15 20.56
N LEU A 232 1.11 -14.00 19.62
CA LEU A 232 0.79 -13.80 18.21
C LEU A 232 0.06 -15.01 17.60
N GLU A 233 0.42 -16.22 18.01
CA GLU A 233 -0.17 -17.48 17.58
C GLU A 233 -1.63 -17.59 18.01
N LYS A 234 -1.93 -17.26 19.27
CA LYS A 234 -3.31 -17.19 19.78
C LYS A 234 -4.16 -16.22 18.96
N ILE A 235 -3.63 -15.03 18.61
CA ILE A 235 -4.33 -14.08 17.73
C ILE A 235 -4.48 -14.65 16.33
N GLY A 236 -3.43 -15.23 15.76
CA GLY A 236 -3.48 -15.81 14.43
C GLY A 236 -4.52 -16.94 14.33
N ARG A 237 -4.67 -17.77 15.36
CA ARG A 237 -5.73 -18.79 15.41
C ARG A 237 -7.13 -18.18 15.42
N LEU A 238 -7.34 -17.11 16.19
CA LEU A 238 -8.62 -16.40 16.22
C LEU A 238 -8.98 -15.79 14.88
N VAL A 239 -7.98 -15.26 14.19
CA VAL A 239 -8.15 -14.54 12.91
C VAL A 239 -8.06 -15.50 11.70
N GLY A 240 -7.70 -16.76 11.91
CA GLY A 240 -7.68 -17.79 10.87
C GLY A 240 -6.41 -17.84 10.01
N ILE A 241 -5.26 -17.39 10.55
CA ILE A 241 -3.96 -17.53 9.87
C ILE A 241 -3.65 -19.03 9.71
N PRO A 242 -3.40 -19.53 8.47
CA PRO A 242 -3.21 -20.94 8.23
C PRO A 242 -2.02 -21.52 9.01
N ASN A 243 -2.17 -22.77 9.46
CA ASN A 243 -1.12 -23.50 10.15
C ASN A 243 -0.06 -23.98 9.16
N ASN A 244 0.99 -23.20 8.96
CA ASN A 244 2.17 -23.57 8.15
C ASN A 244 3.48 -23.40 8.93
N GLU A 245 4.57 -23.94 8.39
CA GLU A 245 5.90 -23.92 9.05
C GLU A 245 6.50 -22.50 9.14
N ASP A 246 6.08 -21.58 8.26
CA ASP A 246 6.64 -20.24 8.13
C ASP A 246 5.89 -19.14 8.90
N LYS A 247 5.06 -19.49 9.90
CA LYS A 247 4.26 -18.51 10.66
C LYS A 247 5.05 -17.34 11.24
N VAL A 248 6.26 -17.59 11.72
CA VAL A 248 7.13 -16.54 12.25
C VAL A 248 7.40 -15.46 11.19
N ILE A 249 7.65 -15.88 9.95
CA ILE A 249 7.87 -14.99 8.81
C ILE A 249 6.58 -14.27 8.43
N ILE A 250 5.44 -14.97 8.46
CA ILE A 250 4.13 -14.37 8.18
C ILE A 250 3.82 -13.25 9.17
N TYR A 251 3.95 -13.51 10.47
CA TYR A 251 3.74 -12.46 11.48
C TYR A 251 4.72 -11.31 11.31
N ALA A 252 5.99 -11.60 10.99
CA ALA A 252 6.99 -10.56 10.76
C ALA A 252 6.58 -9.64 9.59
N LYS A 253 6.07 -10.20 8.49
CA LYS A 253 5.56 -9.45 7.33
C LYS A 253 4.33 -8.61 7.66
N ILE A 254 3.37 -9.18 8.39
CA ILE A 254 2.17 -8.46 8.84
C ILE A 254 2.58 -7.26 9.70
N LEU A 255 3.45 -7.49 10.69
CA LEU A 255 3.95 -6.42 11.57
C LEU A 255 4.77 -5.37 10.82
N GLN A 256 5.59 -5.79 9.85
CA GLN A 256 6.35 -4.87 8.99
C GLN A 256 5.40 -3.92 8.26
N TYR A 257 4.38 -4.47 7.59
CA TYR A 257 3.42 -3.69 6.83
C TYR A 257 2.68 -2.70 7.73
N ILE A 258 2.16 -3.16 8.88
CA ILE A 258 1.39 -2.32 9.81
C ILE A 258 2.27 -1.20 10.40
N ALA A 259 3.51 -1.52 10.77
CA ALA A 259 4.41 -0.51 11.33
C ALA A 259 4.80 0.55 10.28
N LEU A 260 5.06 0.13 9.04
CA LEU A 260 5.35 1.03 7.93
C LEU A 260 4.12 1.87 7.54
N SER A 261 2.93 1.28 7.52
CA SER A 261 1.70 2.01 7.19
C SER A 261 1.42 3.13 8.17
N TYR A 262 1.60 2.90 9.47
CA TYR A 262 1.47 3.97 10.47
C TYR A 262 2.60 5.00 10.42
N ARG A 263 3.81 4.60 10.01
CA ARG A 263 4.95 5.53 9.88
C ARG A 263 4.77 6.51 8.72
N TYR A 264 4.19 6.03 7.62
CA TYR A 264 4.18 6.73 6.34
C TYR A 264 2.78 7.13 5.83
N GLU A 265 1.74 6.98 6.65
CA GLU A 265 0.35 7.34 6.33
C GLU A 265 0.25 8.76 5.71
N ASN A 266 0.95 9.73 6.29
CA ASN A 266 0.90 11.13 5.85
C ASN A 266 1.69 11.42 4.56
N LEU A 267 2.61 10.53 4.15
CA LEU A 267 3.42 10.73 2.94
C LEU A 267 2.74 10.15 1.70
N LEU A 268 1.87 9.14 1.87
CA LEU A 268 1.22 8.44 0.77
C LEU A 268 0.49 9.38 -0.18
N TYR A 269 -0.27 10.34 0.35
CA TYR A 269 -1.04 11.26 -0.47
C TYR A 269 -0.14 12.08 -1.41
N ARG A 270 0.94 12.67 -0.87
CA ARG A 270 1.89 13.46 -1.65
C ARG A 270 2.67 12.60 -2.65
N PHE A 271 3.01 11.37 -2.27
CA PHE A 271 3.69 10.45 -3.17
C PHE A 271 2.80 10.04 -4.35
N ASN A 272 1.52 9.76 -4.12
CA ASN A 272 0.59 9.48 -5.21
C ASN A 272 0.42 10.68 -6.15
N GLN A 273 0.41 11.91 -5.62
CA GLN A 273 0.42 13.11 -6.46
C GLN A 273 1.68 13.19 -7.32
N LEU A 274 2.86 12.86 -6.76
CA LEU A 274 4.09 12.78 -7.53
C LEU A 274 3.97 11.76 -8.66
N LEU A 275 3.51 10.53 -8.36
CA LEU A 275 3.36 9.47 -9.36
C LEU A 275 2.44 9.87 -10.52
N GLU A 276 1.32 10.54 -10.25
CA GLU A 276 0.44 11.06 -11.30
C GLU A 276 1.13 12.09 -12.19
N VAL A 277 1.92 12.99 -11.61
CA VAL A 277 2.69 13.97 -12.37
C VAL A 277 3.81 13.30 -13.19
N VAL A 278 4.51 12.31 -12.63
CA VAL A 278 5.54 11.56 -13.35
C VAL A 278 4.93 10.71 -14.47
N LYS A 279 3.74 10.15 -14.26
CA LYS A 279 3.00 9.41 -15.29
C LYS A 279 2.59 10.31 -16.45
N ASN A 280 2.12 11.53 -16.14
CA ASN A 280 1.88 12.53 -17.16
C ASN A 280 3.17 12.82 -17.92
N TRP A 281 4.24 13.24 -17.22
CA TRP A 281 5.57 13.49 -17.80
C TRP A 281 6.04 12.36 -18.74
N ASN A 282 5.85 11.10 -18.35
CA ASN A 282 6.24 9.94 -19.15
C ASN A 282 5.53 9.90 -20.52
N LYS A 283 4.28 10.34 -20.58
CA LYS A 283 3.52 10.41 -21.83
C LYS A 283 4.15 11.39 -22.82
N GLN A 284 4.53 12.60 -22.36
CA GLN A 284 5.20 13.57 -23.22
C GLN A 284 6.63 13.12 -23.58
N TYR A 285 7.34 12.52 -22.61
CA TYR A 285 8.66 11.94 -22.84
C TYR A 285 8.66 10.87 -23.94
N GLN A 286 7.68 9.96 -23.95
CA GLN A 286 7.58 8.91 -24.95
C GLN A 286 7.48 9.49 -26.37
N THR A 287 6.56 10.43 -26.60
CA THR A 287 6.43 11.12 -27.90
C THR A 287 7.72 11.81 -28.31
N LEU A 288 8.36 12.54 -27.39
CA LEU A 288 9.62 13.25 -27.66
C LEU A 288 10.76 12.27 -27.97
N ALA A 289 10.87 11.17 -27.24
CA ALA A 289 11.88 10.14 -27.43
C ALA A 289 11.69 9.41 -28.77
N GLU A 290 10.45 9.09 -29.15
CA GLU A 290 10.10 8.49 -30.44
C GLU A 290 10.54 9.39 -31.60
N ILE A 291 10.24 10.69 -31.55
CA ILE A 291 10.66 11.65 -32.58
C ILE A 291 12.20 11.73 -32.65
N ARG A 292 12.90 11.81 -31.52
CA ARG A 292 14.37 11.83 -31.51
C ARG A 292 15.00 10.55 -32.06
N GLN A 293 14.34 9.39 -31.89
CA GLN A 293 14.78 8.11 -32.44
C GLN A 293 14.49 8.00 -33.94
N GLU A 294 13.34 8.49 -34.40
CA GLU A 294 12.94 8.49 -35.80
C GLU A 294 13.85 9.39 -36.67
N TYR A 295 14.30 10.52 -36.11
CA TYR A 295 15.12 11.52 -36.81
C TYR A 295 16.56 11.62 -36.26
N PRO A 296 17.43 10.61 -36.49
CA PRO A 296 18.77 10.59 -35.92
C PRO A 296 19.77 11.50 -36.67
N SER A 297 20.80 11.95 -35.95
CA SER A 297 21.74 13.01 -36.38
C SER A 297 22.60 12.67 -37.60
N HIS A 298 22.72 11.37 -37.92
CA HIS A 298 23.47 10.89 -39.06
C HIS A 298 22.65 10.90 -40.37
N LYS A 299 21.32 11.06 -40.29
CA LYS A 299 20.42 11.14 -41.46
C LYS A 299 19.76 12.50 -41.62
N TYR A 300 19.54 13.23 -40.51
CA TYR A 300 18.78 14.47 -40.50
C TYR A 300 19.61 15.66 -40.00
N LYS A 301 19.25 16.86 -40.48
CA LYS A 301 19.70 18.13 -39.90
C LYS A 301 18.92 18.36 -38.61
N ILE A 302 19.58 18.18 -37.48
CA ILE A 302 18.96 18.26 -36.16
C ILE A 302 19.00 19.71 -35.63
N PRO A 303 17.86 20.29 -35.22
CA PRO A 303 17.80 21.58 -34.52
C PRO A 303 18.45 21.54 -33.13
N GLU A 304 18.84 22.69 -32.58
CA GLU A 304 19.42 22.77 -31.24
C GLU A 304 18.47 22.24 -30.14
N SER A 305 17.14 22.34 -30.33
CA SER A 305 16.15 21.85 -29.35
C SER A 305 16.24 20.34 -29.11
N PHE A 306 16.65 19.55 -30.10
CA PHE A 306 16.85 18.10 -29.99
C PHE A 306 18.11 17.73 -29.19
N LEU A 307 19.05 18.67 -29.04
CA LEU A 307 20.26 18.50 -28.24
C LEU A 307 20.05 18.88 -26.77
N LYS A 308 18.92 19.54 -26.44
CA LYS A 308 18.59 19.90 -25.07
C LYS A 308 18.36 18.65 -24.22
N ALA A 309 18.89 18.69 -23.00
CA ALA A 309 18.61 17.71 -21.97
C ALA A 309 17.11 17.69 -21.64
N ILE A 310 16.58 16.51 -21.35
CA ILE A 310 15.16 16.35 -21.05
C ILE A 310 14.95 16.71 -19.57
N PRO A 311 14.14 17.74 -19.26
CA PRO A 311 13.94 18.17 -17.89
C PRO A 311 13.20 17.09 -17.11
N GLY A 312 13.62 16.80 -15.88
CA GLY A 312 12.94 15.85 -14.98
C GLY A 312 13.27 14.37 -15.17
N GLU A 313 14.14 14.01 -16.12
CA GLU A 313 14.51 12.61 -16.40
C GLU A 313 15.07 11.88 -15.15
N TYR A 314 15.82 12.57 -14.30
CA TYR A 314 16.34 11.98 -13.05
C TYR A 314 15.24 11.62 -12.04
N ILE A 315 14.15 12.40 -12.00
CA ILE A 315 12.99 12.12 -11.13
C ILE A 315 12.22 10.94 -11.70
N TYR A 316 11.99 10.91 -13.01
CA TYR A 316 11.37 9.76 -13.67
C TYR A 316 12.13 8.48 -13.40
N ASN A 317 13.44 8.47 -13.64
CA ASN A 317 14.28 7.29 -13.44
C ASN A 317 14.24 6.75 -12.01
N LYS A 318 14.06 7.63 -11.02
CA LYS A 318 13.93 7.26 -9.60
C LYS A 318 12.59 6.58 -9.29
N TYR A 319 11.51 6.94 -9.97
CA TYR A 319 10.14 6.52 -9.61
C TYR A 319 9.41 5.67 -10.65
N GLN A 320 10.01 5.43 -11.82
CA GLN A 320 9.39 4.68 -12.92
C GLN A 320 8.89 3.27 -12.53
N GLU A 321 9.51 2.62 -11.54
CA GLU A 321 9.07 1.28 -11.08
C GLU A 321 7.73 1.29 -10.32
N PHE A 322 7.22 2.48 -9.98
CA PHE A 322 6.00 2.68 -9.19
C PHE A 322 4.83 3.25 -9.99
N ILE A 323 5.02 3.50 -11.29
CA ILE A 323 4.00 3.99 -12.23
C ILE A 323 3.37 2.78 -12.93
#